data_AF-A0A1Q3GK74-F1
#
_entry.id   AF-A0A1Q3GK74-F1
#
_cell.length_a   1.000
_cell.length_b   1.000
_cell.length_c   1.000
_cell.angle_alpha   90.00
_cell.angle_beta   90.00
_cell.angle_gamma   90.00
#
_symmetry.space_group_name_H-M   'P 1'
#
loop_
_entity.id
_entity.type
_entity.pdbx_description
1 polymer ?
#
loop_
_entity_poly.entity_id
_entity_poly.type
_entity_poly.pdbx_seq_one_letter_code
_entity_poly.pdbx_strand_id
1 'polypeptide(L)'
;MADNFDETRQSMKNLVEEAKPILGQEFEEILLDHDMFLQNGGAGGHWATFYIKNLIFGVYKGVNTDNIKGGKQAKLCFKSLQEISLEHIRLPYADCAAVYAIKKDWNSADLEGCLFIDSILNNSNFEQADLYAADFSRSEMRNCSFQGANLFKTDFEDCDLTGADFRGAKIDATTSFKNAILKDAKMD
;
A
#
# COMPACT_ATOMS: atom_id res chain seq x y z
N MET A 1 26.85 -11.15 1.22
CA MET A 1 25.46 -11.66 1.24
C MET A 1 24.62 -10.80 0.31
N ALA A 2 24.90 -10.92 -0.99
CA ALA A 2 24.25 -10.18 -2.06
C ALA A 2 23.76 -11.23 -3.05
N ASP A 3 22.59 -11.82 -2.76
CA ASP A 3 21.84 -12.74 -3.64
C ASP A 3 20.40 -13.03 -3.14
N ASN A 4 19.84 -12.25 -2.19
CA ASN A 4 18.50 -12.55 -1.62
C ASN A 4 17.39 -11.56 -2.04
N PHE A 5 17.73 -10.46 -2.72
CA PHE A 5 16.74 -9.42 -3.03
C PHE A 5 15.80 -9.81 -4.18
N ASP A 6 16.36 -10.29 -5.29
CA ASP A 6 15.57 -10.76 -6.43
C ASP A 6 14.76 -12.02 -6.09
N GLU A 7 15.33 -12.93 -5.30
CA GLU A 7 14.60 -14.10 -4.79
C GLU A 7 13.42 -13.71 -3.90
N THR A 8 13.60 -12.70 -3.04
CA THR A 8 12.53 -12.17 -2.18
C THR A 8 11.44 -11.55 -3.04
N ARG A 9 11.81 -10.68 -3.98
CA ARG A 9 10.85 -10.05 -4.89
C ARG A 9 10.07 -11.09 -5.69
N GLN A 10 10.74 -12.11 -6.22
CA GLN A 10 10.07 -13.18 -6.97
C GLN A 10 9.15 -14.02 -6.07
N SER A 11 9.57 -14.33 -4.84
CA SER A 11 8.75 -15.09 -3.89
C SER A 11 7.49 -14.31 -3.50
N MET A 12 7.62 -13.01 -3.25
CA MET A 12 6.49 -12.13 -2.97
C MET A 12 5.53 -12.08 -4.15
N LYS A 13 6.03 -11.89 -5.39
CA LYS A 13 5.21 -11.92 -6.61
C LYS A 13 4.41 -13.20 -6.76
N ASN A 14 5.03 -14.36 -6.55
CA ASN A 14 4.35 -15.65 -6.64
C ASN A 14 3.18 -15.74 -5.62
N LEU A 15 3.38 -15.23 -4.39
CA LEU A 15 2.29 -15.17 -3.39
C LEU A 15 1.14 -14.26 -3.84
N VAL A 16 1.45 -13.13 -4.46
CA VAL A 16 0.44 -12.19 -4.94
C VAL A 16 -0.39 -12.77 -6.08
N GLU A 17 0.24 -13.48 -7.02
CA GLU A 17 -0.45 -14.12 -8.15
C GLU A 17 -1.40 -15.25 -7.72
N GLU A 18 -1.11 -15.91 -6.59
CA GLU A 18 -1.94 -16.96 -5.99
C GLU A 18 -2.84 -16.44 -4.86
N ALA A 19 -2.92 -15.12 -4.66
CA ALA A 19 -3.58 -14.51 -3.51
C ALA A 19 -5.08 -14.83 -3.48
N LYS A 20 -5.55 -15.31 -2.32
CA LYS A 20 -6.96 -15.61 -2.12
C LYS A 20 -7.78 -14.31 -2.05
N PRO A 21 -8.96 -14.27 -2.70
CA PRO A 21 -9.82 -13.09 -2.64
C PRO A 21 -10.29 -12.86 -1.21
N ILE A 22 -10.36 -11.59 -0.83
CA ILE A 22 -11.17 -11.15 0.31
C ILE A 22 -12.60 -10.92 -0.17
N LEU A 23 -13.57 -11.35 0.63
CA LEU A 23 -15.00 -11.21 0.30
C LEU A 23 -15.62 -10.06 1.12
N GLY A 24 -16.74 -9.51 0.62
CA GLY A 24 -17.40 -8.34 1.22
C GLY A 24 -17.65 -8.44 2.73
N GLN A 25 -18.19 -9.55 3.22
CA GLN A 25 -18.44 -9.72 4.66
C GLN A 25 -17.15 -9.73 5.50
N GLU A 26 -16.11 -10.46 5.07
CA GLU A 26 -14.80 -10.46 5.74
C GLU A 26 -14.19 -9.05 5.74
N PHE A 27 -14.34 -8.34 4.63
CA PHE A 27 -13.81 -6.98 4.49
C PHE A 27 -14.55 -5.97 5.37
N GLU A 28 -15.88 -6.03 5.45
CA GLU A 28 -16.69 -5.16 6.32
C GLU A 28 -16.31 -5.33 7.79
N GLU A 29 -16.09 -6.56 8.25
CA GLU A 29 -15.63 -6.84 9.62
C GLU A 29 -14.25 -6.21 9.88
N ILE A 30 -13.33 -6.28 8.91
CA ILE A 30 -12.01 -5.63 9.00
C ILE A 30 -12.14 -4.11 9.08
N LEU A 31 -13.03 -3.50 8.30
CA LEU A 31 -13.24 -2.05 8.32
C LEU A 31 -13.77 -1.58 9.67
N LEU A 32 -14.71 -2.31 10.27
CA LEU A 32 -15.24 -2.01 11.60
C LEU A 32 -14.15 -2.12 12.68
N ASP A 33 -13.37 -3.21 12.65
CA ASP A 33 -12.24 -3.40 13.57
C ASP A 33 -11.18 -2.30 13.39
N HIS A 34 -10.93 -1.87 12.15
CA HIS A 34 -9.94 -0.86 11.85
C HIS A 34 -10.36 0.55 12.28
N ASP A 35 -11.62 0.90 12.09
CA ASP A 35 -12.17 2.16 12.60
C ASP A 35 -12.06 2.22 14.14
N MET A 36 -12.40 1.12 14.83
CA MET A 36 -12.18 1.02 16.28
C MET A 36 -10.70 1.15 16.66
N PHE A 37 -9.79 0.57 15.89
CA PHE A 37 -8.35 0.70 16.11
C PHE A 37 -7.91 2.16 16.04
N LEU A 38 -8.36 2.90 15.03
CA LEU A 38 -8.04 4.32 14.88
C LEU A 38 -8.60 5.15 16.03
N GLN A 39 -9.87 4.94 16.40
CA GLN A 39 -10.52 5.64 17.52
C GLN A 39 -9.85 5.39 18.87
N ASN A 40 -9.24 4.21 19.04
CA ASN A 40 -8.56 3.82 20.28
C ASN A 40 -7.05 4.13 20.26
N GLY A 41 -6.61 5.06 19.41
CA GLY A 41 -5.23 5.56 19.40
C GLY A 41 -4.26 4.72 18.57
N GLY A 42 -4.76 3.97 17.60
CA GLY A 42 -3.96 3.21 16.64
C GLY A 42 -3.20 4.08 15.63
N ALA A 43 -3.50 5.37 15.52
CA ALA A 43 -2.83 6.29 14.61
C ALA A 43 -1.44 6.75 15.09
N GLY A 44 -0.65 7.32 14.17
CA GLY A 44 0.64 7.98 14.49
C GLY A 44 1.80 7.04 14.83
N GLY A 45 1.66 5.75 14.54
CA GLY A 45 2.74 4.78 14.61
C GLY A 45 3.68 4.81 13.42
N HIS A 46 4.60 3.83 13.40
CA HIS A 46 5.57 3.64 12.34
C HIS A 46 5.68 2.17 11.97
N TRP A 47 6.09 1.90 10.73
CA TRP A 47 6.41 0.55 10.29
C TRP A 47 7.82 0.14 10.67
N ALA A 48 7.99 -1.14 10.91
CA ALA A 48 9.27 -1.84 10.89
C ALA A 48 9.10 -3.08 10.03
N THR A 49 9.88 -3.21 8.97
CA THR A 49 9.87 -4.38 8.09
C THR A 49 10.94 -5.36 8.51
N PHE A 50 10.64 -6.65 8.44
CA PHE A 50 11.60 -7.72 8.69
C PHE A 50 11.44 -8.84 7.65
N TYR A 51 12.50 -9.61 7.49
CA TYR A 51 12.60 -10.66 6.48
C TYR A 51 12.58 -12.03 7.17
N ILE A 52 11.72 -12.93 6.70
CA ILE A 52 11.77 -14.35 7.06
C ILE A 52 11.90 -15.14 5.77
N LYS A 53 13.03 -15.84 5.60
CA LYS A 53 13.40 -16.47 4.32
C LYS A 53 13.37 -15.42 3.20
N ASN A 54 12.49 -15.60 2.22
CA ASN A 54 12.36 -14.75 1.03
C ASN A 54 11.04 -13.96 1.08
N LEU A 55 10.51 -13.70 2.28
CA LEU A 55 9.27 -12.96 2.51
C LEU A 55 9.51 -11.76 3.39
N ILE A 56 8.73 -10.70 3.13
CA ILE A 56 8.80 -9.44 3.86
C ILE A 56 7.51 -9.26 4.64
N PHE A 57 7.66 -8.87 5.89
CA PHE A 57 6.56 -8.65 6.81
C PHE A 57 6.70 -7.28 7.45
N GLY A 58 5.58 -6.56 7.51
CA GLY A 58 5.46 -5.33 8.28
C GLY A 58 5.03 -5.63 9.71
N VAL A 59 5.66 -4.97 10.68
CA VAL A 59 5.08 -4.74 12.00
C VAL A 59 4.85 -3.25 12.15
N TYR A 60 3.59 -2.89 12.37
CA TYR A 60 3.27 -1.54 12.78
C TYR A 60 3.41 -1.40 14.29
N LYS A 61 4.12 -0.35 14.70
CA LYS A 61 4.32 0.01 16.11
C LYS A 61 3.76 1.41 16.31
N GLY A 62 2.65 1.49 17.01
CA GLY A 62 2.03 2.75 17.40
C GLY A 62 2.58 3.27 18.71
N VAL A 63 2.32 4.55 18.97
CA VAL A 63 2.62 5.19 20.26
C VAL A 63 1.89 4.47 21.41
N ASN A 64 0.74 3.85 21.13
CA ASN A 64 -0.10 3.15 22.11
C ASN A 64 -0.46 1.71 21.72
N THR A 65 0.17 1.09 20.71
CA THR A 65 -0.28 -0.23 20.19
C THR A 65 -0.32 -1.34 21.24
N ASP A 66 0.53 -1.25 22.27
CA ASP A 66 0.57 -2.24 23.35
C ASP A 66 -0.62 -2.11 24.33
N ASN A 67 -1.37 -1.00 24.27
CA ASN A 67 -2.46 -0.65 25.19
C ASN A 67 -3.78 -0.26 24.48
N ILE A 68 -3.94 -0.60 23.20
CA ILE A 68 -5.18 -0.31 22.47
C ILE A 68 -6.33 -1.12 23.09
N LYS A 69 -7.38 -0.41 23.51
CA LYS A 69 -8.52 -0.99 24.25
C LYS A 69 -9.60 -1.62 23.36
N GLY A 70 -9.43 -1.61 22.04
CA GLY A 70 -10.36 -2.21 21.10
C GLY A 70 -9.99 -1.97 19.63
N GLY A 71 -10.51 -2.81 18.75
CA GLY A 71 -10.21 -2.80 17.31
C GLY A 71 -8.90 -3.48 16.94
N LYS A 72 -8.68 -3.66 15.63
CA LYS A 72 -7.45 -4.22 15.06
C LYS A 72 -7.04 -3.42 13.84
N GLN A 73 -5.74 -3.19 13.66
CA GLN A 73 -5.22 -2.69 12.40
C GLN A 73 -5.69 -3.59 11.24
N ALA A 74 -6.09 -2.99 10.12
CA ALA A 74 -6.45 -3.73 8.93
C ALA A 74 -5.22 -4.48 8.40
N LYS A 75 -5.36 -5.80 8.28
CA LYS A 75 -4.33 -6.68 7.71
C LYS A 75 -4.89 -7.35 6.47
N LEU A 76 -4.44 -6.87 5.32
CA LEU A 76 -4.81 -7.33 3.99
C LEU A 76 -3.65 -8.01 3.27
N CYS A 77 -2.47 -8.12 3.90
CA CYS A 77 -1.31 -8.69 3.26
C CYS A 77 -1.56 -10.09 2.67
N PHE A 78 -1.01 -10.33 1.47
CA PHE A 78 -1.19 -11.57 0.70
C PHE A 78 -2.63 -11.86 0.23
N LYS A 79 -3.51 -10.85 0.17
CA LYS A 79 -4.89 -11.00 -0.32
C LYS A 79 -5.08 -10.40 -1.72
N SER A 80 -6.03 -10.97 -2.45
CA SER A 80 -6.59 -10.35 -3.64
C SER A 80 -7.76 -9.47 -3.22
N LEU A 81 -7.73 -8.19 -3.61
CA LEU A 81 -8.77 -7.20 -3.31
C LEU A 81 -9.77 -7.07 -4.48
N GLN A 82 -9.81 -8.06 -5.37
CA GLN A 82 -10.58 -7.97 -6.60
C GLN A 82 -12.10 -7.99 -6.43
N GLU A 83 -12.58 -8.55 -5.32
CA GLU A 83 -14.03 -8.72 -5.09
C GLU A 83 -14.66 -7.62 -4.23
N ILE A 84 -13.89 -6.61 -3.84
CA ILE A 84 -14.34 -5.52 -2.95
C ILE A 84 -14.22 -4.14 -3.60
N SER A 85 -15.05 -3.20 -3.14
CA SER A 85 -14.94 -1.78 -3.48
C SER A 85 -13.93 -1.08 -2.57
N LEU A 86 -13.15 -0.16 -3.15
CA LEU A 86 -12.06 0.55 -2.47
C LEU A 86 -12.13 2.08 -2.69
N GLU A 87 -13.17 2.54 -3.39
CA GLU A 87 -13.41 3.96 -3.61
C GLU A 87 -13.74 4.64 -2.26
N HIS A 88 -13.11 5.78 -2.00
CA HIS A 88 -13.27 6.57 -0.78
C HIS A 88 -12.95 5.82 0.53
N ILE A 89 -12.26 4.69 0.45
CA ILE A 89 -12.01 3.84 1.61
C ILE A 89 -11.10 4.56 2.62
N ARG A 90 -11.33 4.32 3.91
CA ARG A 90 -10.48 4.82 4.99
C ARG A 90 -9.73 3.66 5.63
N LEU A 91 -8.45 3.52 5.29
CA LEU A 91 -7.57 2.44 5.76
C LEU A 91 -6.16 2.95 6.16
N PRO A 92 -6.01 4.11 6.84
CA PRO A 92 -4.69 4.61 7.18
C PRO A 92 -3.92 3.60 8.03
N TYR A 93 -2.65 3.43 7.71
CA TYR A 93 -1.74 2.49 8.33
C TYR A 93 -2.16 1.02 8.13
N ALA A 94 -2.92 0.66 7.10
CA ALA A 94 -3.21 -0.74 6.83
C ALA A 94 -1.96 -1.51 6.35
N ASP A 95 -1.85 -2.78 6.74
CA ASP A 95 -0.91 -3.71 6.14
C ASP A 95 -1.48 -4.26 4.84
N CYS A 96 -1.05 -3.71 3.71
CA CYS A 96 -1.42 -4.14 2.37
C CYS A 96 -0.20 -4.74 1.63
N ALA A 97 0.78 -5.28 2.35
CA ALA A 97 1.96 -5.86 1.72
C ALA A 97 1.57 -7.03 0.83
N ALA A 98 2.09 -7.08 -0.40
CA ALA A 98 1.85 -8.17 -1.34
C ALA A 98 0.35 -8.36 -1.68
N VAL A 99 -0.40 -7.29 -1.92
CA VAL A 99 -1.80 -7.40 -2.37
C VAL A 99 -1.91 -7.47 -3.90
N TYR A 100 -2.92 -8.18 -4.37
CA TYR A 100 -3.33 -8.18 -5.78
C TYR A 100 -4.56 -7.30 -5.98
N ALA A 101 -4.40 -6.15 -6.64
CA ALA A 101 -5.46 -5.17 -6.83
C ALA A 101 -5.28 -4.38 -8.14
N ILE A 102 -5.26 -5.08 -9.28
CA ILE A 102 -5.16 -4.45 -10.61
C ILE A 102 -6.49 -3.80 -11.01
N LYS A 103 -6.43 -2.68 -11.73
CA LYS A 103 -7.60 -1.94 -12.23
C LYS A 103 -8.61 -1.54 -11.14
N LYS A 104 -8.13 -1.33 -9.92
CA LYS A 104 -8.97 -0.95 -8.80
C LYS A 104 -9.14 0.55 -8.69
N ASP A 105 -10.32 0.95 -8.23
CA ASP A 105 -10.59 2.34 -7.93
C ASP A 105 -10.35 2.61 -6.45
N TRP A 106 -9.39 3.49 -6.18
CA TRP A 106 -9.00 4.02 -4.88
C TRP A 106 -9.20 5.54 -4.84
N ASN A 107 -10.07 6.08 -5.70
CA ASN A 107 -10.31 7.51 -5.78
C ASN A 107 -10.70 8.07 -4.41
N SER A 108 -10.02 9.15 -4.01
CA SER A 108 -10.22 9.84 -2.73
C SER A 108 -10.11 8.92 -1.50
N ALA A 109 -9.41 7.79 -1.61
CA ALA A 109 -9.15 6.93 -0.46
C ALA A 109 -8.18 7.59 0.53
N ASP A 110 -8.38 7.35 1.82
CA ASP A 110 -7.42 7.66 2.88
C ASP A 110 -6.58 6.41 3.14
N LEU A 111 -5.34 6.47 2.67
CA LEU A 111 -4.34 5.41 2.71
C LEU A 111 -3.05 5.92 3.36
N GLU A 112 -3.16 6.91 4.26
CA GLU A 112 -2.04 7.50 4.98
C GLU A 112 -1.18 6.41 5.62
N GLY A 113 0.12 6.38 5.32
CA GLY A 113 1.05 5.47 5.96
C GLY A 113 0.78 3.99 5.71
N CYS A 114 0.01 3.61 4.68
CA CYS A 114 -0.20 2.21 4.32
C CYS A 114 1.10 1.55 3.85
N LEU A 115 1.21 0.24 4.13
CA LEU A 115 2.29 -0.60 3.63
C LEU A 115 1.81 -1.38 2.40
N PHE A 116 2.25 -1.01 1.21
CA PHE A 116 1.91 -1.66 -0.07
C PHE A 116 3.09 -2.40 -0.71
N ILE A 117 4.17 -2.63 0.03
CA ILE A 117 5.37 -3.33 -0.43
C ILE A 117 5.06 -4.56 -1.30
N ASP A 118 5.76 -4.70 -2.43
CA ASP A 118 5.67 -5.85 -3.35
C ASP A 118 4.23 -6.16 -3.86
N SER A 119 3.36 -5.16 -3.96
CA SER A 119 1.98 -5.32 -4.46
C SER A 119 1.90 -5.26 -5.99
N ILE A 120 0.82 -5.83 -6.54
CA ILE A 120 0.48 -5.71 -7.96
C ILE A 120 -0.77 -4.84 -8.10
N LEU A 121 -0.57 -3.59 -8.54
CA LEU A 121 -1.57 -2.52 -8.57
C LEU A 121 -1.78 -1.93 -9.98
N ASN A 122 -1.23 -2.58 -11.01
CA ASN A 122 -1.25 -2.09 -12.40
C ASN A 122 -2.65 -1.58 -12.84
N ASN A 123 -2.69 -0.41 -13.46
CA ASN A 123 -3.86 0.28 -14.00
C ASN A 123 -4.88 0.75 -12.93
N SER A 124 -4.49 0.85 -11.67
CA SER A 124 -5.38 1.33 -10.60
C SER A 124 -5.46 2.86 -10.55
N ASN A 125 -6.59 3.35 -10.07
CA ASN A 125 -6.90 4.77 -9.93
C ASN A 125 -6.70 5.22 -8.48
N PHE A 126 -5.70 6.05 -8.21
CA PHE A 126 -5.43 6.69 -6.92
C PHE A 126 -5.67 8.20 -6.98
N GLU A 127 -6.51 8.69 -7.91
CA GLU A 127 -6.81 10.11 -8.03
C GLU A 127 -7.38 10.67 -6.73
N GLN A 128 -6.88 11.85 -6.32
CA GLN A 128 -7.27 12.53 -5.07
C GLN A 128 -7.04 11.72 -3.78
N ALA A 129 -6.41 10.55 -3.82
CA ALA A 129 -6.15 9.75 -2.63
C ALA A 129 -5.14 10.44 -1.71
N ASP A 130 -5.30 10.24 -0.40
CA ASP A 130 -4.26 10.59 0.57
C ASP A 130 -3.32 9.41 0.74
N LEU A 131 -2.09 9.57 0.23
CA LEU A 131 -1.03 8.56 0.26
C LEU A 131 0.17 9.06 1.08
N TYR A 132 -0.04 10.06 1.95
CA TYR A 132 1.01 10.63 2.78
C TYR A 132 1.75 9.52 3.55
N ALA A 133 3.07 9.48 3.41
CA ALA A 133 3.93 8.48 4.05
C ALA A 133 3.62 6.99 3.73
N ALA A 134 2.84 6.69 2.69
CA ALA A 134 2.64 5.31 2.24
C ALA A 134 3.92 4.73 1.62
N ASP A 135 4.11 3.42 1.74
CA ASP A 135 5.26 2.70 1.19
C ASP A 135 4.79 1.72 0.11
N PHE A 136 5.09 2.03 -1.14
CA PHE A 136 4.80 1.18 -2.30
C PHE A 136 6.01 0.39 -2.77
N SER A 137 7.15 0.41 -2.06
CA SER A 137 8.42 -0.07 -2.59
C SER A 137 8.35 -1.46 -3.23
N ARG A 138 9.06 -1.62 -4.36
CA ARG A 138 9.11 -2.80 -5.25
C ARG A 138 7.81 -3.19 -5.97
N SER A 139 6.71 -2.45 -5.77
CA SER A 139 5.41 -2.76 -6.38
C SER A 139 5.37 -2.58 -7.90
N GLU A 140 4.40 -3.24 -8.54
CA GLU A 140 4.04 -3.02 -9.93
C GLU A 140 2.85 -2.07 -10.03
N MET A 141 3.08 -0.89 -10.62
CA MET A 141 2.13 0.22 -10.63
C MET A 141 2.05 0.86 -12.03
N ARG A 142 2.17 0.03 -13.08
CA ARG A 142 2.12 0.50 -14.47
C ARG A 142 0.75 1.09 -14.79
N ASN A 143 0.74 2.22 -15.49
CA ASN A 143 -0.47 2.95 -15.89
C ASN A 143 -1.39 3.36 -14.72
N CYS A 144 -0.89 3.46 -13.49
CA CYS A 144 -1.68 4.00 -12.39
C CYS A 144 -1.91 5.50 -12.55
N SER A 145 -3.06 5.99 -12.11
CA SER A 145 -3.34 7.43 -12.01
C SER A 145 -3.16 7.90 -10.57
N PHE A 146 -2.37 8.94 -10.35
CA PHE A 146 -2.18 9.62 -9.07
C PHE A 146 -2.59 11.09 -9.15
N GLN A 147 -3.42 11.48 -10.14
CA GLN A 147 -3.72 12.89 -10.37
C GLN A 147 -4.36 13.52 -9.11
N GLY A 148 -3.77 14.62 -8.64
CA GLY A 148 -4.22 15.32 -7.42
C GLY A 148 -3.97 14.58 -6.10
N ALA A 149 -3.35 13.39 -6.11
CA ALA A 149 -3.08 12.64 -4.90
C ALA A 149 -2.07 13.36 -3.99
N ASN A 150 -2.15 13.12 -2.68
CA ASN A 150 -1.15 13.57 -1.72
C ASN A 150 -0.01 12.56 -1.62
N LEU A 151 1.16 12.85 -2.21
CA LEU A 151 2.30 11.93 -2.28
C LEU A 151 3.48 12.36 -1.39
N PHE A 152 3.29 13.31 -0.49
CA PHE A 152 4.36 13.71 0.43
C PHE A 152 4.81 12.52 1.29
N LYS A 153 6.12 12.33 1.41
CA LYS A 153 6.76 11.19 2.10
C LYS A 153 6.43 9.80 1.55
N THR A 154 5.75 9.68 0.41
CA THR A 154 5.47 8.38 -0.19
C THR A 154 6.75 7.76 -0.75
N ASP A 155 6.93 6.46 -0.56
CA ASP A 155 8.06 5.71 -1.10
C ASP A 155 7.66 4.86 -2.31
N PHE A 156 8.26 5.14 -3.46
CA PHE A 156 8.16 4.35 -4.69
C PHE A 156 9.49 3.67 -5.06
N GLU A 157 10.39 3.43 -4.10
CA GLU A 157 11.69 2.79 -4.37
C GLU A 157 11.52 1.45 -5.10
N ASP A 158 12.29 1.24 -6.17
CA ASP A 158 12.27 0.03 -7.01
C ASP A 158 10.92 -0.33 -7.67
N CYS A 159 9.95 0.60 -7.69
CA CYS A 159 8.66 0.40 -8.34
C CYS A 159 8.74 0.43 -9.87
N ASP A 160 7.85 -0.30 -10.52
CA ASP A 160 7.56 -0.07 -11.95
C ASP A 160 6.35 0.86 -12.10
N LEU A 161 6.63 2.12 -12.45
CA LEU A 161 5.68 3.21 -12.65
C LEU A 161 5.54 3.56 -14.14
N THR A 162 5.82 2.61 -15.03
CA THR A 162 5.72 2.85 -16.48
C THR A 162 4.32 3.34 -16.86
N GLY A 163 4.23 4.49 -17.52
CA GLY A 163 2.97 5.10 -17.95
C GLY A 163 2.12 5.72 -16.84
N ALA A 164 2.62 5.80 -15.60
CA ALA A 164 1.88 6.38 -14.48
C ALA A 164 1.63 7.89 -14.67
N ASP A 165 0.52 8.39 -14.14
CA ASP A 165 0.08 9.78 -14.29
C ASP A 165 0.11 10.53 -12.96
N PHE A 166 1.08 11.43 -12.79
CA PHE A 166 1.31 12.20 -11.57
C PHE A 166 0.85 13.66 -11.66
N ARG A 167 0.14 14.06 -12.73
CA ARG A 167 -0.21 15.46 -12.95
C ARG A 167 -1.07 16.02 -11.81
N GLY A 168 -0.68 17.18 -11.29
CA GLY A 168 -1.30 17.81 -10.12
C GLY A 168 -1.14 17.05 -8.79
N ALA A 169 -0.38 15.94 -8.76
CA ALA A 169 -0.08 15.26 -7.50
C ALA A 169 0.85 16.13 -6.63
N LYS A 170 0.69 16.03 -5.32
CA LYS A 170 1.53 16.77 -4.35
C LYS A 170 2.81 15.99 -4.10
N ILE A 171 3.87 16.36 -4.81
CA ILE A 171 5.20 15.74 -4.72
C ILE A 171 6.22 16.79 -4.23
N ASP A 172 7.12 16.41 -3.34
CA ASP A 172 8.27 17.23 -2.94
C ASP A 172 9.53 16.37 -2.74
N ALA A 173 10.57 16.94 -2.15
CA ALA A 173 11.83 16.24 -1.89
C ALA A 173 11.72 15.06 -0.91
N THR A 174 10.57 14.88 -0.25
CA THR A 174 10.31 13.75 0.65
C THR A 174 9.69 12.55 -0.06
N THR A 175 9.16 12.71 -1.26
CA THR A 175 8.67 11.60 -2.09
C THR A 175 9.86 10.88 -2.74
N SER A 176 10.01 9.59 -2.48
CA SER A 176 11.11 8.77 -3.02
C SER A 176 10.70 8.10 -4.33
N PHE A 177 11.54 8.22 -5.36
CA PHE A 177 11.45 7.47 -6.62
C PHE A 177 12.75 6.71 -6.92
N LYS A 178 13.52 6.39 -5.87
CA LYS A 178 14.84 5.75 -6.03
C LYS A 178 14.72 4.45 -6.83
N ASN A 179 15.52 4.31 -7.89
CA ASN A 179 15.49 3.16 -8.81
C ASN A 179 14.12 2.87 -9.48
N ALA A 180 13.12 3.73 -9.33
CA ALA A 180 11.82 3.52 -9.94
C ALA A 180 11.91 3.61 -11.47
N ILE A 181 11.14 2.79 -12.17
CA ILE A 181 11.00 2.87 -13.63
C ILE A 181 9.89 3.87 -13.95
N LEU A 182 10.26 5.04 -14.46
CA LEU A 182 9.34 6.14 -14.79
C LEU A 182 9.14 6.32 -16.30
N LYS A 183 9.36 5.26 -17.09
CA LYS A 183 9.20 5.32 -18.54
C LYS A 183 7.78 5.77 -18.90
N ASP A 184 7.63 6.75 -19.78
CA ASP A 184 6.35 7.30 -20.22
C ASP A 184 5.45 7.86 -19.09
N ALA A 185 6.01 8.06 -17.88
CA ALA A 185 5.30 8.68 -16.78
C ALA A 185 5.02 10.16 -17.09
N LYS A 186 3.84 10.63 -16.69
CA LYS A 186 3.43 12.02 -16.90
C LYS A 186 3.62 12.81 -15.62
N MET A 187 4.42 13.86 -15.69
CA MET A 187 4.66 14.83 -14.64
C MET A 187 4.14 16.20 -15.09
N ASP A 188 3.97 17.15 -14.17
CA ASP A 188 3.61 18.54 -14.50
C ASP A 188 4.68 19.28 -15.33
#